data_AF-A0A317N0Y5-F1
#
_entry.id   AF-A0A317N0Y5-F1
#
_cell.length_a   1.000
_cell.length_b   1.000
_cell.length_c   1.000
_cell.angle_alpha   90.00
_cell.angle_beta   90.00
_cell.angle_gamma   90.00
#
_symmetry.space_group_name_H-M   'P 1'
#
loop_
_entity.id
_entity.type
_entity.pdbx_description
1 polymer ?
#
loop_
_entity_poly.entity_id
_entity_poly.type
_entity_poly.pdbx_seq_one_letter_code
_entity_poly.pdbx_strand_id
1 'polypeptide(L)'
;MHAHDERHRLGLRALAARRDEIQTLEGRLAQARRQHIELQASLHRFLERYHRRVGSLAREWQALEQQLDPAHTPLPDTVCSTVPDRDDVEIPDADAGVDTAAPAISEPPAELKVLYRRLARRIHPDRARDEVERLERNALMVRANAAFAAGDRDALDALLAEVTAMDSAAQSTADLSAQLVQCMRTLARLRRALREVEATIGVLRTSADWQFMEQTLCEEARGHDPLGRLACRLEARIREAHDRLDAQARRASAQRPFPTRAGDWVSSAAEAALADRLHGLGLCYRYRPTLAIAGGAPLRPLFAIERAQAPVLWEHVSRHENPAALAARLSRYLAAGYRIGEDLLLSHEHADGSLDLERIERQLRWLAAGTSNAA
;
A
#
# COMPACT_ATOMS: atom_id res chain seq x y z
N MET A 1 -44.06 -42.84 18.82
CA MET A 1 -43.05 -43.07 17.75
C MET A 1 -43.13 -42.04 16.62
N HIS A 2 -44.30 -41.81 15.99
CA HIS A 2 -44.45 -40.86 14.87
C HIS A 2 -43.98 -39.42 15.12
N ALA A 3 -44.32 -38.81 16.28
CA ALA A 3 -43.93 -37.43 16.59
C ALA A 3 -42.41 -37.23 16.79
N HIS A 4 -41.68 -38.26 17.23
CA HIS A 4 -40.23 -38.19 17.40
C HIS A 4 -39.51 -38.32 16.05
N ASP A 5 -39.97 -39.26 15.20
CA ASP A 5 -39.46 -39.44 13.84
C ASP A 5 -39.71 -38.18 12.98
N GLU A 6 -40.86 -37.52 13.16
CA GLU A 6 -41.16 -36.25 12.49
C GLU A 6 -40.24 -35.11 12.96
N ARG A 7 -40.00 -34.96 14.28
CA ARG A 7 -39.05 -33.97 14.83
C ARG A 7 -37.62 -34.20 14.34
N HIS A 8 -37.18 -35.45 14.28
CA HIS A 8 -35.86 -35.81 13.78
C HIS A 8 -35.72 -35.47 12.29
N ARG A 9 -36.71 -35.81 11.46
CA ARG A 9 -36.75 -35.45 10.03
C ARG A 9 -36.75 -33.93 9.81
N LEU A 10 -37.51 -33.19 10.61
CA LEU A 10 -37.51 -31.72 10.56
C LEU A 10 -36.13 -31.14 10.93
N GLY A 11 -35.47 -31.70 11.95
CA GLY A 11 -34.13 -31.31 12.34
C GLY A 11 -33.08 -31.58 11.25
N LEU A 12 -33.17 -32.73 10.55
CA LEU A 12 -32.27 -33.05 9.44
C LEU A 12 -32.46 -32.10 8.26
N ARG A 13 -33.71 -31.74 7.93
CA ARG A 13 -34.01 -30.73 6.91
C ARG A 13 -33.47 -29.36 7.31
N ALA A 14 -33.66 -28.96 8.57
CA ALA A 14 -33.10 -27.71 9.08
C ALA A 14 -31.57 -27.71 9.01
N LEU A 15 -30.92 -28.83 9.34
CA LEU A 15 -29.46 -28.95 9.26
C LEU A 15 -28.96 -28.86 7.82
N ALA A 16 -29.61 -29.53 6.88
CA ALA A 16 -29.30 -29.43 5.45
C ALA A 16 -29.41 -27.99 4.96
N ALA A 17 -30.54 -27.32 5.25
CA ALA A 17 -30.74 -25.92 4.88
C ALA A 17 -29.67 -24.98 5.46
N ARG A 18 -29.23 -25.22 6.71
CA ARG A 18 -28.15 -24.42 7.32
C ARG A 18 -26.78 -24.71 6.71
N ARG A 19 -26.51 -25.95 6.27
CA ARG A 19 -25.28 -26.29 5.54
C ARG A 19 -25.24 -25.64 4.16
N ASP A 20 -26.36 -25.64 3.44
CA ASP A 20 -26.46 -24.97 2.13
C ASP A 20 -26.26 -23.44 2.30
N GLU A 21 -26.81 -22.86 3.37
CA GLU A 21 -26.59 -21.46 3.71
C GLU A 21 -25.11 -21.15 4.01
N ILE A 22 -24.42 -22.05 4.74
CA ILE A 22 -22.97 -21.93 5.00
C ILE A 22 -22.21 -21.92 3.67
N GLN A 23 -22.44 -22.88 2.79
CA GLN A 23 -21.77 -22.96 1.48
C GLN A 23 -22.01 -21.70 0.65
N THR A 24 -23.24 -21.19 0.66
CA THR A 24 -23.59 -19.95 -0.05
C THR A 24 -22.81 -18.75 0.50
N LEU A 25 -22.72 -18.62 1.83
CA LEU A 25 -21.97 -17.53 2.47
C LEU A 25 -20.46 -17.66 2.29
N GLU A 26 -19.91 -18.88 2.31
CA GLU A 26 -18.49 -19.13 2.01
C GLU A 26 -18.15 -18.70 0.58
N GLY A 27 -19.00 -19.04 -0.39
CA GLY A 27 -18.85 -18.60 -1.78
C GLY A 27 -18.86 -17.08 -1.91
N ARG A 28 -19.81 -16.40 -1.24
CA ARG A 28 -19.89 -14.93 -1.21
C ARG A 28 -18.66 -14.30 -0.55
N LEU A 29 -18.21 -14.84 0.58
CA LEU A 29 -17.02 -14.36 1.28
C LEU A 29 -15.77 -14.52 0.43
N ALA A 30 -15.61 -15.66 -0.24
CA ALA A 30 -14.50 -15.88 -1.16
C ALA A 30 -14.52 -14.89 -2.34
N GLN A 31 -15.71 -14.62 -2.90
CA GLN A 31 -15.87 -13.61 -3.94
C GLN A 31 -15.53 -12.20 -3.44
N ALA A 32 -16.05 -11.78 -2.30
CA ALA A 32 -15.78 -10.47 -1.71
C ALA A 32 -14.28 -10.29 -1.41
N ARG A 33 -13.62 -11.31 -0.87
CA ARG A 33 -12.16 -11.29 -0.63
C ARG A 33 -11.36 -11.15 -1.93
N ARG A 34 -11.73 -11.88 -2.99
CA ARG A 34 -11.09 -11.73 -4.30
C ARG A 34 -11.27 -10.32 -4.86
N GLN A 35 -12.49 -9.77 -4.76
CA GLN A 35 -12.76 -8.39 -5.17
C GLN A 35 -11.89 -7.40 -4.39
N HIS A 36 -11.81 -7.52 -3.07
CA HIS A 36 -10.96 -6.64 -2.25
C HIS A 36 -9.48 -6.65 -2.73
N ILE A 37 -8.92 -7.84 -2.94
CA ILE A 37 -7.54 -8.01 -3.44
C ILE A 37 -7.38 -7.37 -4.83
N GLU A 38 -8.33 -7.60 -5.74
CA GLU A 38 -8.28 -7.06 -7.10
C GLU A 38 -8.35 -5.52 -7.11
N LEU A 39 -9.22 -4.94 -6.27
CA LEU A 39 -9.33 -3.49 -6.12
C LEU A 39 -8.01 -2.93 -5.53
N GLN A 40 -7.47 -3.51 -4.47
CA GLN A 40 -6.19 -3.09 -3.89
C GLN A 40 -5.04 -3.15 -4.92
N ALA A 41 -4.94 -4.25 -5.67
CA ALA A 41 -3.91 -4.40 -6.70
C ALA A 41 -4.08 -3.36 -7.84
N SER A 42 -5.33 -3.05 -8.21
CA SER A 42 -5.61 -2.04 -9.23
C SER A 42 -5.23 -0.64 -8.77
N LEU A 43 -5.56 -0.29 -7.52
CA LEU A 43 -5.13 0.97 -6.92
C LEU A 43 -3.60 1.07 -6.85
N HIS A 44 -2.94 0.01 -6.40
CA HIS A 44 -1.49 -0.01 -6.29
C HIS A 44 -0.80 0.22 -7.65
N ARG A 45 -1.22 -0.51 -8.69
CA ARG A 45 -0.69 -0.32 -10.06
C ARG A 45 -0.92 1.09 -10.59
N PHE A 46 -2.07 1.69 -10.28
CA PHE A 46 -2.36 3.07 -10.65
C PHE A 46 -1.42 4.04 -9.93
N LEU A 47 -1.25 3.90 -8.61
CA LEU A 47 -0.38 4.76 -7.82
C LEU A 47 1.09 4.63 -8.26
N GLU A 48 1.57 3.44 -8.57
CA GLU A 48 2.91 3.26 -9.14
C GLU A 48 3.08 4.01 -10.46
N ARG A 49 2.09 3.94 -11.36
CA ARG A 49 2.08 4.68 -12.64
C ARG A 49 2.07 6.19 -12.39
N TYR A 50 1.25 6.66 -11.45
CA TYR A 50 1.18 8.06 -11.04
C TYR A 50 2.52 8.55 -10.49
N HIS A 51 3.09 7.85 -9.49
CA HIS A 51 4.36 8.22 -8.88
C HIS A 51 5.53 8.16 -9.85
N ARG A 52 5.55 7.20 -10.78
CA ARG A 52 6.58 7.16 -11.83
C ARG A 52 6.52 8.37 -12.76
N ARG A 53 5.32 8.86 -13.08
CA ARG A 53 5.13 9.98 -14.01
C ARG A 53 5.28 11.34 -13.33
N VAL A 54 4.83 11.45 -12.08
CA VAL A 54 4.65 12.74 -11.38
C VAL A 54 5.59 12.87 -10.18
N GLY A 55 6.05 11.77 -9.59
CA GLY A 55 6.74 11.78 -8.30
C GLY A 55 8.13 12.42 -8.30
N SER A 56 8.87 12.44 -9.42
CA SER A 56 10.10 13.23 -9.54
C SER A 56 9.79 14.73 -9.63
N LEU A 57 8.82 15.10 -10.46
CA LEU A 57 8.38 16.49 -10.65
C LEU A 57 7.81 17.09 -9.35
N ALA A 58 7.02 16.32 -8.59
CA ALA A 58 6.47 16.77 -7.32
C ALA A 58 7.58 17.09 -6.29
N ARG A 59 8.61 16.23 -6.20
CA ARG A 59 9.77 16.45 -5.32
C ARG A 59 10.61 17.65 -5.75
N GLU A 60 10.84 17.81 -7.06
CA GLU A 60 11.55 18.97 -7.60
C GLU A 60 10.78 20.27 -7.32
N TRP A 61 9.47 20.27 -7.56
CA TRP A 61 8.61 21.40 -7.22
C TRP A 61 8.68 21.75 -5.73
N GLN A 62 8.58 20.76 -4.83
CA GLN A 62 8.64 20.98 -3.39
C GLN A 62 9.99 21.57 -2.95
N ALA A 63 11.10 21.11 -3.54
CA ALA A 63 12.42 21.67 -3.27
C ALA A 63 12.54 23.12 -3.75
N LEU A 64 11.99 23.47 -4.91
CA LEU A 64 11.98 24.83 -5.43
C LEU A 64 11.04 25.75 -4.64
N GLU A 65 9.90 25.25 -4.19
CA GLU A 65 8.95 25.98 -3.36
C GLU A 65 9.58 26.38 -2.02
N GLN A 66 10.32 25.48 -1.37
CA GLN A 66 11.10 25.79 -0.16
C GLN A 66 12.18 26.85 -0.39
N GLN A 67 12.77 26.92 -1.58
CA GLN A 67 13.77 27.94 -1.91
C GLN A 67 13.14 29.32 -2.17
N LEU A 68 11.96 29.34 -2.78
CA LEU A 68 11.22 30.56 -3.08
C LEU A 68 10.52 31.15 -1.84
N ASP A 69 10.01 30.28 -0.96
CA ASP A 69 9.36 30.64 0.28
C ASP A 69 9.81 29.68 1.41
N PRO A 70 10.92 29.98 2.10
CA PRO A 70 11.45 29.12 3.17
C PRO A 70 10.55 29.08 4.41
N ALA A 71 9.53 29.95 4.49
CA ALA A 71 8.51 29.89 5.54
C ALA A 71 7.36 28.93 5.20
N HIS A 72 7.30 28.42 3.96
CA HIS A 72 6.29 27.45 3.54
C HIS A 72 6.52 26.10 4.23
N THR A 73 5.64 25.74 5.17
CA THR A 73 5.67 24.43 5.82
C THR A 73 5.06 23.42 4.86
N PRO A 74 5.81 22.38 4.40
CA PRO A 74 5.24 21.38 3.52
C PRO A 74 4.11 20.66 4.26
N LEU A 75 2.93 20.58 3.61
CA LEU A 75 1.85 19.73 4.09
C LEU A 75 2.35 18.29 4.12
N PRO A 76 2.09 17.52 5.20
CA PRO A 76 2.47 16.12 5.24
C PRO A 76 1.83 15.40 4.06
N ASP A 77 2.63 14.60 3.36
CA ASP A 77 2.18 13.66 2.35
C ASP A 77 1.03 12.85 2.95
N THR A 78 -0.20 13.22 2.63
CA THR A 78 -1.38 12.52 3.11
C THR A 78 -1.61 11.33 2.20
N VAL A 79 -0.66 10.40 2.22
CA VAL A 79 -0.84 9.01 1.82
C VAL A 79 -0.14 8.19 2.90
N CYS A 80 -0.96 7.72 3.83
CA CYS A 80 -0.57 7.18 5.12
C CYS A 80 0.16 5.83 4.97
N SER A 81 1.34 5.76 5.59
CA SER A 81 2.00 4.54 6.05
C SER A 81 1.10 3.67 6.93
N THR A 82 1.60 2.47 7.22
CA THR A 82 1.31 1.61 8.39
C THR A 82 0.26 0.51 8.19
N VAL A 83 0.76 -0.71 7.98
CA VAL A 83 0.08 -1.93 8.41
C VAL A 83 0.75 -2.35 9.73
N PRO A 84 0.02 -2.40 10.85
CA PRO A 84 0.54 -2.93 12.10
C PRO A 84 0.50 -4.46 12.08
N ASP A 85 1.67 -5.08 12.14
CA ASP A 85 1.83 -6.47 12.60
C ASP A 85 1.83 -6.47 14.13
N ARG A 86 0.88 -7.22 14.70
CA ARG A 86 0.82 -7.72 16.08
C ARG A 86 -0.17 -8.88 16.10
N ASP A 87 -0.04 -9.94 16.85
CA ASP A 87 1.04 -10.60 17.59
C ASP A 87 0.34 -11.84 18.20
N ASP A 88 1.11 -12.89 18.48
CA ASP A 88 0.97 -13.71 19.70
C ASP A 88 -0.03 -14.89 19.83
N VAL A 89 0.61 -16.06 19.99
CA VAL A 89 0.50 -16.99 21.14
C VAL A 89 -0.44 -18.20 21.01
N GLU A 90 0.18 -19.37 20.82
CA GLU A 90 -0.35 -20.71 21.07
C GLU A 90 0.49 -21.40 22.16
N ILE A 91 -0.13 -21.86 23.26
CA ILE A 91 0.37 -22.95 24.14
C ILE A 91 -0.84 -23.53 24.94
N PRO A 92 -0.79 -24.72 25.58
CA PRO A 92 -0.83 -26.11 25.07
C PRO A 92 -2.00 -26.97 25.63
N ASP A 93 -2.12 -28.20 25.10
CA ASP A 93 -3.09 -29.25 25.43
C ASP A 93 -2.93 -29.93 26.82
N ALA A 94 -4.06 -30.51 27.26
CA ALA A 94 -4.38 -31.01 28.60
C ALA A 94 -3.98 -32.47 28.88
N ASP A 95 -3.79 -32.79 30.17
CA ASP A 95 -3.44 -34.09 30.74
C ASP A 95 -4.62 -34.77 31.48
N ALA A 96 -4.48 -36.09 31.60
CA ALA A 96 -5.02 -37.04 32.59
C ALA A 96 -6.51 -37.45 32.59
N GLY A 97 -6.73 -38.74 32.27
CA GLY A 97 -7.93 -39.52 32.61
C GLY A 97 -7.69 -40.39 33.85
N VAL A 98 -8.78 -40.75 34.56
CA VAL A 98 -8.77 -41.72 35.68
C VAL A 98 -10.00 -42.64 35.62
N ASP A 99 -9.71 -43.92 35.85
CA ASP A 99 -10.56 -45.11 35.93
C ASP A 99 -11.65 -45.09 37.03
N THR A 100 -12.66 -45.96 36.93
CA THR A 100 -12.68 -47.27 37.68
C THR A 100 -14.07 -47.93 37.63
N ALA A 101 -14.02 -49.25 37.44
CA ALA A 101 -15.13 -50.18 37.27
C ALA A 101 -15.86 -50.62 38.56
N ALA A 102 -16.97 -51.32 38.34
CA ALA A 102 -18.01 -51.79 39.26
C ALA A 102 -17.61 -52.96 40.20
N PRO A 103 -18.54 -53.41 41.08
CA PRO A 103 -18.59 -54.82 41.48
C PRO A 103 -19.97 -55.48 41.28
N ALA A 104 -19.91 -56.81 41.21
CA ALA A 104 -20.96 -57.78 40.89
C ALA A 104 -21.72 -58.30 42.14
N ILE A 105 -22.77 -59.13 41.93
CA ILE A 105 -23.13 -60.38 42.66
C ILE A 105 -24.42 -60.96 42.05
N SER A 106 -24.36 -62.23 41.64
CA SER A 106 -25.32 -63.10 40.93
C SER A 106 -26.54 -63.53 41.77
N GLU A 107 -27.50 -64.38 41.38
CA GLU A 107 -28.41 -64.59 40.22
C GLU A 107 -29.33 -65.81 40.60
N PRO A 108 -30.64 -65.76 40.36
CA PRO A 108 -31.53 -66.79 39.85
C PRO A 108 -31.75 -66.50 38.37
N PRO A 109 -32.24 -67.51 37.64
CA PRO A 109 -31.46 -68.14 36.58
C PRO A 109 -30.61 -67.09 35.85
N ALA A 110 -29.29 -67.31 35.84
CA ALA A 110 -28.27 -66.30 35.54
C ALA A 110 -28.71 -65.14 34.64
N GLU A 111 -29.27 -65.53 33.52
CA GLU A 111 -29.71 -64.69 32.44
C GLU A 111 -30.88 -63.73 32.81
N LEU A 112 -31.90 -64.14 33.57
CA LEU A 112 -33.06 -63.29 33.90
C LEU A 112 -32.75 -62.20 34.92
N LYS A 113 -32.02 -62.49 36.01
CA LYS A 113 -31.60 -61.41 36.94
C LYS A 113 -30.57 -60.48 36.31
N VAL A 114 -29.74 -60.95 35.39
CA VAL A 114 -28.84 -60.08 34.63
C VAL A 114 -29.62 -59.16 33.72
N LEU A 115 -30.59 -59.69 32.96
CA LEU A 115 -31.45 -58.89 32.08
C LEU A 115 -32.24 -57.85 32.88
N TYR A 116 -32.88 -58.26 33.97
CA TYR A 116 -33.62 -57.34 34.84
C TYR A 116 -32.71 -56.30 35.52
N ARG A 117 -31.55 -56.67 36.06
CA ARG A 117 -30.60 -55.70 36.66
C ARG A 117 -30.08 -54.71 35.63
N ARG A 118 -29.80 -55.17 34.41
CA ARG A 118 -29.37 -54.33 33.28
C ARG A 118 -30.47 -53.32 32.91
N LEU A 119 -31.72 -53.77 32.85
CA LEU A 119 -32.89 -52.93 32.58
C LEU A 119 -33.12 -51.93 33.73
N ALA A 120 -33.21 -52.41 34.98
CA ALA A 120 -33.43 -51.60 36.18
C ALA A 120 -32.37 -50.51 36.37
N ARG A 121 -31.09 -50.78 36.08
CA ARG A 121 -30.02 -49.77 36.16
C ARG A 121 -30.16 -48.64 35.14
N ARG A 122 -30.83 -48.91 34.01
CA ARG A 122 -31.10 -47.92 32.94
C ARG A 122 -32.35 -47.10 33.21
N ILE A 123 -33.41 -47.73 33.71
CA ILE A 123 -34.73 -47.08 33.93
C ILE A 123 -34.99 -46.64 35.38
N HIS A 124 -33.99 -46.68 36.26
CA HIS A 124 -34.19 -46.32 37.66
C HIS A 124 -34.68 -44.86 37.82
N PRO A 125 -35.74 -44.60 38.62
CA PRO A 125 -36.30 -43.25 38.79
C PRO A 125 -35.28 -42.24 39.32
N ASP A 126 -34.32 -42.66 40.17
CA ASP A 126 -33.24 -41.79 40.70
C ASP A 126 -32.29 -41.24 39.63
N ARG A 127 -32.33 -41.75 38.39
CA ARG A 127 -31.52 -41.22 37.27
C ARG A 127 -32.26 -40.14 36.48
N ALA A 128 -33.47 -39.75 36.90
CA ALA A 128 -34.24 -38.67 36.31
C ALA A 128 -33.67 -37.28 36.61
N ARG A 129 -33.70 -36.43 35.59
CA ARG A 129 -33.25 -35.03 35.64
C ARG A 129 -34.38 -34.10 36.07
N ASP A 130 -35.64 -34.51 35.88
CA ASP A 130 -36.83 -33.76 36.30
C ASP A 130 -37.96 -34.68 36.80
N GLU A 131 -39.02 -34.08 37.34
CA GLU A 131 -40.16 -34.78 37.95
C GLU A 131 -41.02 -35.55 36.92
N VAL A 132 -41.07 -35.09 35.67
CA VAL A 132 -41.83 -35.75 34.59
C VAL A 132 -41.11 -37.02 34.15
N GLU A 133 -39.80 -36.94 33.92
CA GLU A 133 -38.93 -38.06 33.57
C GLU A 133 -38.85 -39.09 34.71
N ARG A 134 -38.96 -38.64 35.97
CA ARG A 134 -39.06 -39.52 37.15
C ARG A 134 -40.35 -40.35 37.11
N LEU A 135 -41.48 -39.74 36.76
CA LEU A 135 -42.77 -40.45 36.61
C LEU A 135 -42.75 -41.45 35.45
N GLU A 136 -42.17 -41.09 34.30
CA GLU A 136 -42.01 -41.98 33.14
C GLU A 136 -41.11 -43.18 33.45
N ARG A 137 -39.95 -42.94 34.08
CA ARG A 137 -39.03 -43.99 34.53
C ARG A 137 -39.64 -44.87 35.60
N ASN A 138 -40.42 -44.31 36.53
CA ASN A 138 -41.15 -45.08 37.52
C ASN A 138 -42.18 -46.02 36.86
N ALA A 139 -42.92 -45.54 35.86
CA ALA A 139 -43.86 -46.39 35.11
C ALA A 139 -43.16 -47.54 34.35
N LEU A 140 -42.00 -47.26 33.74
CA LEU A 140 -41.15 -48.29 33.12
C LEU A 140 -40.62 -49.30 34.15
N MET A 141 -40.21 -48.82 35.33
CA MET A 141 -39.74 -49.66 36.43
C MET A 141 -40.85 -50.59 36.96
N VAL A 142 -42.08 -50.08 37.09
CA VAL A 142 -43.25 -50.91 37.46
C VAL A 142 -43.49 -52.02 36.43
N ARG A 143 -43.42 -51.71 35.13
CA ARG A 143 -43.53 -52.71 34.04
C ARG A 143 -42.41 -53.76 34.11
N ALA A 144 -41.16 -53.33 34.33
CA ALA A 144 -40.01 -54.21 34.46
C ALA A 144 -40.09 -55.12 35.69
N ASN A 145 -40.54 -54.60 36.82
CA ASN A 145 -40.75 -55.37 38.06
C ASN A 145 -41.83 -56.43 37.88
N ALA A 146 -42.93 -56.10 37.18
CA ALA A 146 -44.01 -57.03 36.88
C ALA A 146 -43.55 -58.18 35.95
N ALA A 147 -42.80 -57.86 34.88
CA ALA A 147 -42.25 -58.86 33.96
C ALA A 147 -41.23 -59.78 34.66
N PHE A 148 -40.39 -59.22 35.55
CA PHE A 148 -39.45 -60.00 36.35
C PHE A 148 -40.14 -60.91 37.37
N ALA A 149 -41.18 -60.44 38.05
CA ALA A 149 -41.97 -61.24 38.99
C ALA A 149 -42.71 -62.40 38.30
N ALA A 150 -43.14 -62.21 37.05
CA ALA A 150 -43.76 -63.24 36.22
C ALA A 150 -42.75 -64.22 35.58
N GLY A 151 -41.44 -63.95 35.66
CA GLY A 151 -40.41 -64.74 34.99
C GLY A 151 -40.44 -64.63 33.47
N ASP A 152 -41.08 -63.58 32.92
CA ASP A 152 -41.31 -63.40 31.49
C ASP A 152 -40.09 -62.74 30.84
N ARG A 153 -39.19 -63.59 30.32
CA ARG A 153 -37.97 -63.16 29.64
C ARG A 153 -38.27 -62.34 28.39
N ASP A 154 -39.26 -62.76 27.60
CA ASP A 154 -39.60 -62.11 26.33
C ASP A 154 -40.13 -60.69 26.59
N ALA A 155 -40.92 -60.50 27.64
CA ALA A 155 -41.38 -59.18 28.06
C ALA A 155 -40.22 -58.28 28.56
N LEU A 156 -39.23 -58.84 29.27
CA LEU A 156 -38.04 -58.09 29.70
C LEU A 156 -37.14 -57.70 28.51
N ASP A 157 -36.96 -58.60 27.54
CA ASP A 157 -36.20 -58.33 26.32
C ASP A 157 -36.91 -57.29 25.42
N ALA A 158 -38.24 -57.35 25.31
CA ALA A 158 -39.04 -56.34 24.61
C ALA A 158 -38.94 -54.96 25.27
N LEU A 159 -39.01 -54.88 26.60
CA LEU A 159 -38.82 -53.64 27.36
C LEU A 159 -37.39 -53.10 27.21
N LEU A 160 -36.38 -53.96 27.20
CA LEU A 160 -35.00 -53.54 27.00
C LEU A 160 -34.76 -53.00 25.59
N ALA A 161 -35.38 -53.60 24.57
CA ALA A 161 -35.36 -53.10 23.21
C ALA A 161 -36.06 -51.74 23.09
N GLU A 162 -37.22 -51.55 23.74
CA GLU A 162 -37.96 -50.28 23.80
C GLU A 162 -37.10 -49.16 24.41
N VAL A 163 -36.48 -49.42 25.57
CA VAL A 163 -35.62 -48.44 26.26
C VAL A 163 -34.35 -48.13 25.46
N THR A 164 -33.72 -49.14 24.86
CA THR A 164 -32.53 -48.94 24.03
C THR A 164 -32.85 -48.09 22.79
N ALA A 165 -33.99 -48.33 22.16
CA ALA A 165 -34.46 -47.52 21.04
C ALA A 165 -34.75 -46.07 21.45
N MET A 166 -35.36 -45.84 22.64
CA MET A 166 -35.58 -44.50 23.18
C MET A 166 -34.27 -43.75 23.48
N ASP A 167 -33.29 -44.42 24.11
CA ASP A 167 -31.98 -43.84 24.40
C ASP A 167 -31.23 -43.46 23.11
N SER A 168 -31.22 -44.34 22.11
CA SER A 168 -30.61 -44.04 20.80
C SER A 168 -31.30 -42.88 20.08
N ALA A 169 -32.62 -42.79 20.17
CA ALA A 169 -33.42 -41.72 19.59
C ALA A 169 -33.14 -40.37 20.28
N ALA A 170 -33.07 -40.35 21.63
CA ALA A 170 -32.70 -39.18 22.40
C ALA A 170 -31.28 -38.70 22.08
N GLN A 171 -30.30 -39.60 22.03
CA GLN A 171 -28.92 -39.28 21.66
C GLN A 171 -28.84 -38.67 20.25
N SER A 172 -29.53 -39.28 19.28
CA SER A 172 -29.57 -38.78 17.89
C SER A 172 -30.15 -37.36 17.80
N THR A 173 -31.23 -37.06 18.55
CA THR A 173 -31.77 -35.69 18.60
C THR A 173 -30.84 -34.70 19.30
N ALA A 174 -30.12 -35.12 20.34
CA ALA A 174 -29.12 -34.28 21.02
C ALA A 174 -27.96 -33.96 20.09
N ASP A 175 -27.42 -34.94 19.36
CA ASP A 175 -26.35 -34.76 18.39
C ASP A 175 -26.76 -33.82 17.26
N LEU A 176 -28.00 -33.95 16.76
CA LEU A 176 -28.56 -33.07 15.74
C LEU A 176 -28.68 -31.63 16.23
N SER A 177 -29.14 -31.43 17.48
CA SER A 177 -29.23 -30.11 18.09
C SER A 177 -27.84 -29.47 18.27
N ALA A 178 -26.82 -30.25 18.66
CA ALA A 178 -25.44 -29.78 18.78
C ALA A 178 -24.87 -29.36 17.41
N GLN A 179 -25.12 -30.16 16.36
CA GLN A 179 -24.73 -29.81 14.98
C GLN A 179 -25.40 -28.53 14.49
N LEU A 180 -26.69 -28.33 14.80
CA LEU A 180 -27.41 -27.10 14.47
C LEU A 180 -26.81 -25.88 15.18
N VAL A 181 -26.51 -25.99 16.48
CA VAL A 181 -25.83 -24.92 17.23
C VAL A 181 -24.48 -24.59 16.61
N GLN A 182 -23.70 -25.60 16.24
CA GLN A 182 -22.42 -25.39 15.57
C GLN A 182 -22.59 -24.68 14.21
N CYS A 183 -23.57 -25.09 13.40
CA CYS A 183 -23.88 -24.41 12.14
C CYS A 183 -24.27 -22.95 12.36
N MET A 184 -25.09 -22.64 13.36
CA MET A 184 -25.47 -21.26 13.70
C MET A 184 -24.26 -20.41 14.09
N ARG A 185 -23.34 -20.96 14.90
CA ARG A 185 -22.08 -20.28 15.27
C ARG A 185 -21.20 -20.02 14.05
N THR A 186 -21.11 -20.98 13.12
CA THR A 186 -20.36 -20.82 11.87
C THR A 186 -21.00 -19.77 10.96
N LEU A 187 -22.32 -19.79 10.78
CA LEU A 187 -23.05 -18.77 10.03
C LEU A 187 -22.83 -17.36 10.61
N ALA A 188 -22.87 -17.22 11.93
CA ALA A 188 -22.61 -15.93 12.59
C ALA A 188 -21.19 -15.41 12.29
N ARG A 189 -20.17 -16.29 12.36
CA ARG A 189 -18.78 -15.97 12.02
C ARG A 189 -18.64 -15.56 10.54
N LEU A 190 -19.21 -16.34 9.62
CA LEU A 190 -19.17 -16.04 8.19
C LEU A 190 -19.85 -14.72 7.83
N ARG A 191 -21.04 -14.46 8.38
CA ARG A 191 -21.76 -13.18 8.18
C ARG A 191 -20.97 -11.99 8.72
N ARG A 192 -20.30 -12.15 9.86
CA ARG A 192 -19.42 -11.11 10.41
C ARG A 192 -18.23 -10.85 9.47
N ALA A 193 -17.50 -11.90 9.09
CA ALA A 193 -16.36 -11.78 8.19
C ALA A 193 -16.74 -11.17 6.83
N LEU A 194 -17.92 -11.52 6.29
CA LEU A 194 -18.41 -10.94 5.06
C LEU A 194 -18.68 -9.44 5.20
N ARG A 195 -19.37 -9.02 6.27
CA ARG A 195 -19.61 -7.59 6.54
C ARG A 195 -18.31 -6.81 6.74
N GLU A 196 -17.32 -7.40 7.39
CA GLU A 196 -16.01 -6.76 7.57
C GLU A 196 -15.32 -6.51 6.23
N VAL A 197 -15.27 -7.51 5.34
CA VAL A 197 -14.66 -7.35 3.99
C VAL A 197 -15.48 -6.38 3.11
N GLU A 198 -16.80 -6.47 3.14
CA GLU A 198 -17.65 -5.53 2.39
C GLU A 198 -17.45 -4.08 2.89
N ALA A 199 -17.27 -3.88 4.20
CA ALA A 199 -16.95 -2.59 4.78
C ALA A 199 -15.56 -2.09 4.35
N THR A 200 -14.52 -2.94 4.33
CA THR A 200 -13.20 -2.51 3.86
C THR A 200 -13.22 -2.13 2.38
N ILE A 201 -13.96 -2.86 1.54
CA ILE A 201 -14.20 -2.47 0.15
C ILE A 201 -14.91 -1.11 0.07
N GLY A 202 -15.92 -0.88 0.91
CA GLY A 202 -16.62 0.41 0.99
C GLY A 202 -15.67 1.55 1.35
N VAL A 203 -14.87 1.39 2.40
CA VAL A 203 -13.86 2.38 2.84
C VAL A 203 -12.86 2.66 1.72
N LEU A 204 -12.32 1.61 1.08
CA LEU A 204 -11.40 1.73 -0.04
C LEU A 204 -12.02 2.58 -1.16
N ARG A 205 -13.26 2.31 -1.55
CA ARG A 205 -13.96 3.06 -2.61
C ARG A 205 -14.25 4.52 -2.26
N THR A 206 -14.41 4.83 -0.98
CA THR A 206 -14.59 6.22 -0.51
C THR A 206 -13.28 6.97 -0.30
N SER A 207 -12.14 6.30 -0.37
CA SER A 207 -10.83 6.95 -0.21
C SER A 207 -10.55 7.95 -1.34
N ALA A 208 -9.81 9.00 -1.03
CA ALA A 208 -9.42 10.01 -2.01
C ALA A 208 -8.60 9.40 -3.16
N ASP A 209 -7.69 8.46 -2.85
CA ASP A 209 -6.85 7.79 -3.84
C ASP A 209 -7.68 6.95 -4.82
N TRP A 210 -8.71 6.25 -4.32
CA TRP A 210 -9.61 5.49 -5.17
C TRP A 210 -10.45 6.40 -6.08
N GLN A 211 -11.05 7.45 -5.52
CA GLN A 211 -11.83 8.41 -6.30
C GLN A 211 -10.97 9.09 -7.38
N PHE A 212 -9.72 9.43 -7.04
CA PHE A 212 -8.76 9.99 -7.98
C PHE A 212 -8.41 8.99 -9.10
N MET A 213 -8.16 7.73 -8.77
CA MET A 213 -7.95 6.66 -9.77
C MET A 213 -9.16 6.53 -10.69
N GLU A 214 -10.37 6.42 -10.12
CA GLU A 214 -11.60 6.20 -10.88
C GLU A 214 -11.87 7.35 -11.86
N GLN A 215 -11.74 8.60 -11.39
CA GLN A 215 -11.85 9.79 -12.24
C GLN A 215 -10.81 9.80 -13.36
N THR A 216 -9.57 9.44 -13.06
CA THR A 216 -8.48 9.40 -14.04
C THR A 216 -8.74 8.34 -15.11
N LEU A 217 -9.15 7.14 -14.72
CA LEU A 217 -9.48 6.06 -15.65
C LEU A 217 -10.70 6.40 -16.52
N CYS A 218 -11.70 7.10 -15.97
CA CYS A 218 -12.86 7.56 -16.74
C CYS A 218 -12.47 8.57 -17.83
N GLU A 219 -11.55 9.48 -17.54
CA GLU A 219 -11.01 10.43 -18.52
C GLU A 219 -10.13 9.72 -19.56
N GLU A 220 -9.33 8.74 -19.15
CA GLU A 220 -8.52 7.91 -20.07
C GLU A 220 -9.42 7.11 -21.03
N ALA A 221 -10.53 6.57 -20.55
CA ALA A 221 -11.53 5.89 -21.38
C ALA A 221 -12.20 6.83 -22.41
N ARG A 222 -12.20 8.15 -22.16
CA ARG A 222 -12.65 9.18 -23.12
C ARG A 222 -11.54 9.63 -24.07
N GLY A 223 -10.34 9.03 -23.99
CA GLY A 223 -9.18 9.37 -24.81
C GLY A 223 -8.38 10.57 -24.32
N HIS A 224 -8.60 11.02 -23.09
CA HIS A 224 -7.80 12.09 -22.47
C HIS A 224 -6.60 11.50 -21.71
N ASP A 225 -5.56 12.31 -21.49
CA ASP A 225 -4.41 11.94 -20.65
C ASP A 225 -4.31 12.88 -19.42
N PRO A 226 -5.01 12.57 -18.32
CA PRO A 226 -4.99 13.41 -17.11
C PRO A 226 -3.61 13.44 -16.44
N LEU A 227 -2.91 12.31 -16.40
CA LEU A 227 -1.59 12.20 -15.78
C LEU A 227 -0.55 13.00 -16.56
N GLY A 228 -0.58 12.95 -17.89
CA GLY A 228 0.25 13.79 -18.75
C GLY A 228 -0.07 15.28 -18.60
N ARG A 229 -1.36 15.66 -18.58
CA ARG A 229 -1.76 17.06 -18.32
C ARG A 229 -1.27 17.55 -16.96
N LEU A 230 -1.31 16.71 -15.93
CA LEU A 230 -0.80 17.06 -14.60
C LEU A 230 0.72 17.21 -14.60
N ALA A 231 1.45 16.28 -15.22
CA ALA A 231 2.90 16.37 -15.39
C ALA A 231 3.32 17.64 -16.15
N CYS A 232 2.70 17.95 -17.29
CA CYS A 232 3.02 19.16 -18.05
C CYS A 232 2.75 20.46 -17.27
N ARG A 233 1.69 20.49 -16.44
CA ARG A 233 1.43 21.64 -15.54
C ARG A 233 2.51 21.78 -14.48
N LEU A 234 2.97 20.68 -13.87
CA LEU A 234 4.05 20.70 -12.90
C LEU A 234 5.39 21.10 -13.54
N GLU A 235 5.73 20.56 -14.70
CA GLU A 235 6.92 20.96 -15.47
C GLU A 235 6.90 22.46 -15.79
N ALA A 236 5.73 23.01 -16.17
CA ALA A 236 5.59 24.44 -16.41
C ALA A 236 5.83 25.27 -15.15
N ARG A 237 5.31 24.84 -13.99
CA ARG A 237 5.54 25.48 -12.69
C ARG A 237 7.00 25.42 -12.26
N ILE A 238 7.66 24.27 -12.46
CA ILE A 238 9.09 24.09 -12.18
C ILE A 238 9.94 25.05 -13.03
N ARG A 239 9.65 25.14 -14.34
CA ARG A 239 10.32 26.11 -15.22
C ARG A 239 10.13 27.54 -14.74
N GLU A 240 8.90 27.92 -14.41
CA GLU A 240 8.61 29.26 -13.90
C GLU A 240 9.32 29.54 -12.57
N ALA A 241 9.42 28.55 -11.68
CA ALA A 241 10.14 28.68 -10.42
C ALA A 241 11.64 28.89 -10.64
N HIS A 242 12.28 28.14 -11.53
CA HIS A 242 13.67 28.37 -11.92
C HIS A 242 13.86 29.79 -12.50
N ASP A 243 13.01 30.21 -13.43
CA ASP A 243 13.08 31.56 -14.02
C ASP A 243 12.97 32.67 -12.96
N ARG A 244 12.12 32.47 -11.94
CA ARG A 244 11.97 33.40 -10.81
C ARG A 244 13.22 33.44 -9.94
N LEU A 245 13.80 32.28 -9.60
CA LEU A 245 15.03 32.21 -8.81
C LEU A 245 16.21 32.84 -9.54
N ASP A 246 16.36 32.58 -10.84
CA ASP A 246 17.36 33.22 -11.69
C ASP A 246 17.17 34.74 -11.75
N ALA A 247 15.93 35.21 -11.91
CA ALA A 247 15.64 36.65 -11.93
C ALA A 247 15.95 37.32 -10.58
N GLN A 248 15.64 36.66 -9.46
CA GLN A 248 16.01 37.14 -8.12
C GLN A 248 17.53 37.21 -7.94
N ALA A 249 18.26 36.17 -8.37
CA ALA A 249 19.71 36.15 -8.34
C ALA A 249 20.30 37.30 -9.16
N ARG A 250 19.87 37.46 -10.42
CA ARG A 250 20.31 38.55 -11.32
C ARG A 250 20.03 39.93 -10.74
N ARG A 251 18.86 40.15 -10.11
CA ARG A 251 18.53 41.43 -9.46
C ARG A 251 19.44 41.71 -8.26
N ALA A 252 19.67 40.71 -7.41
CA ALA A 252 20.55 40.83 -6.25
C ALA A 252 21.98 41.16 -6.67
N SER A 253 22.48 40.53 -7.74
CA SER A 253 23.82 40.79 -8.27
C SER A 253 23.90 42.17 -8.95
N ALA A 254 22.90 42.57 -9.75
CA ALA A 254 22.86 43.88 -10.40
C ALA A 254 22.80 45.07 -9.42
N GLN A 255 22.24 44.89 -8.21
CA GLN A 255 22.21 45.93 -7.17
C GLN A 255 23.58 46.17 -6.51
N ARG A 256 24.58 45.31 -6.74
CA ARG A 256 25.94 45.46 -6.22
C ARG A 256 26.94 45.26 -7.36
N PRO A 257 27.26 46.28 -8.15
CA PRO A 257 28.27 46.13 -9.20
C PRO A 257 29.63 45.82 -8.56
N PHE A 258 30.32 44.80 -9.08
CA PHE A 258 31.62 44.35 -8.59
C PHE A 258 32.72 44.94 -9.48
N PRO A 259 33.72 45.63 -8.91
CA PRO A 259 34.86 46.10 -9.68
C PRO A 259 35.78 44.93 -10.03
N THR A 260 36.33 44.94 -11.25
CA THR A 260 37.39 44.01 -11.68
C THR A 260 38.76 44.67 -11.55
N ARG A 261 39.82 43.87 -11.51
CA ARG A 261 41.23 44.32 -11.58
C ARG A 261 41.56 45.04 -12.89
N ALA A 262 40.81 44.77 -13.95
CA ALA A 262 40.92 45.47 -15.22
C ALA A 262 40.26 46.87 -15.21
N GLY A 263 39.53 47.21 -14.14
CA GLY A 263 38.80 48.48 -14.00
C GLY A 263 37.37 48.46 -14.54
N ASP A 264 36.87 47.30 -14.99
CA ASP A 264 35.50 47.12 -15.44
C ASP A 264 34.55 46.91 -14.26
N TRP A 265 33.25 47.09 -14.51
CA TRP A 265 32.19 46.78 -13.57
C TRP A 265 31.35 45.62 -14.09
N VAL A 266 31.25 44.56 -13.30
CA VAL A 266 30.48 43.36 -13.65
C VAL A 266 29.36 43.12 -12.67
N SER A 267 28.39 42.31 -13.10
CA SER A 267 27.13 42.15 -12.39
C SER A 267 27.18 41.15 -11.26
N SER A 268 28.22 40.31 -11.12
CA SER A 268 28.33 39.37 -10.00
C SER A 268 29.78 39.16 -9.53
N ALA A 269 29.95 38.67 -8.29
CA ALA A 269 31.26 38.32 -7.75
C ALA A 269 31.94 37.19 -8.55
N ALA A 270 31.15 36.25 -9.06
CA ALA A 270 31.63 35.18 -9.93
C ALA A 270 32.16 35.73 -11.27
N GLU A 271 31.44 36.67 -11.87
CA GLU A 271 31.89 37.36 -13.09
C GLU A 271 33.19 38.14 -12.83
N ALA A 272 33.30 38.80 -11.67
CA ALA A 272 34.51 39.55 -11.31
C ALA A 272 35.70 38.61 -11.10
N ALA A 273 35.48 37.48 -10.43
CA ALA A 273 36.50 36.46 -10.21
C ALA A 273 37.00 35.82 -11.53
N LEU A 274 36.12 35.67 -12.54
CA LEU A 274 36.48 35.22 -13.88
C LEU A 274 37.26 36.31 -14.64
N ALA A 275 36.74 37.53 -14.66
CA ALA A 275 37.38 38.70 -15.27
C ALA A 275 38.79 38.95 -14.75
N ASP A 276 38.99 38.88 -13.43
CA ASP A 276 40.28 39.05 -12.76
C ASP A 276 41.29 37.98 -13.16
N ARG A 277 40.84 36.74 -13.37
CA ARG A 277 41.69 35.65 -13.84
C ARG A 277 42.10 35.83 -15.29
N LEU A 278 41.16 36.24 -16.15
CA LEU A 278 41.46 36.57 -17.56
C LEU A 278 42.49 37.71 -17.63
N HIS A 279 42.29 38.76 -16.84
CA HIS A 279 43.22 39.88 -16.74
C HIS A 279 44.59 39.47 -16.20
N GLY A 280 44.64 38.63 -15.15
CA GLY A 280 45.89 38.13 -14.57
C GLY A 280 46.74 37.29 -15.52
N LEU A 281 46.13 36.70 -16.55
CA LEU A 281 46.83 35.99 -17.63
C LEU A 281 47.19 36.90 -18.82
N GLY A 282 46.88 38.19 -18.75
CA GLY A 282 47.10 39.14 -19.84
C GLY A 282 46.17 38.95 -21.04
N LEU A 283 45.05 38.25 -20.88
CA LEU A 283 44.10 38.03 -21.96
C LEU A 283 43.17 39.25 -22.11
N CYS A 284 43.14 39.85 -23.29
CA CYS A 284 42.18 40.89 -23.64
C CYS A 284 40.78 40.30 -23.77
N TYR A 285 39.81 40.83 -23.03
CA TYR A 285 38.41 40.40 -23.09
C TYR A 285 37.47 41.60 -23.19
N ARG A 286 36.28 41.36 -23.71
CA ARG A 286 35.14 42.27 -23.67
C ARG A 286 34.03 41.67 -22.82
N TYR A 287 33.52 42.43 -21.86
CA TYR A 287 32.40 42.04 -21.03
C TYR A 287 31.07 42.32 -21.74
N ARG A 288 30.19 41.31 -21.82
CA ARG A 288 28.87 41.34 -22.48
C ARG A 288 28.81 42.05 -23.84
N PRO A 289 29.70 41.71 -24.80
CA PRO A 289 29.66 42.30 -26.12
C PRO A 289 28.41 41.85 -26.89
N THR A 290 27.89 42.72 -27.75
CA THR A 290 26.84 42.34 -28.71
C THR A 290 27.49 41.86 -30.00
N LEU A 291 27.32 40.58 -30.32
CA LEU A 291 27.88 39.96 -31.53
C LEU A 291 26.76 39.80 -32.58
N ALA A 292 26.92 40.47 -33.72
CA ALA A 292 26.00 40.35 -34.84
C ALA A 292 26.19 38.99 -35.54
N ILE A 293 25.09 38.36 -35.95
CA ILE A 293 25.08 37.06 -36.63
C ILE A 293 24.25 37.18 -37.88
N ALA A 294 24.74 36.59 -38.96
CA ALA A 294 24.03 36.57 -40.22
C ALA A 294 22.68 35.83 -40.06
N GLY A 295 21.57 36.53 -40.28
CA GLY A 295 20.23 35.93 -40.31
C GLY A 295 19.56 35.67 -38.96
N GLY A 296 20.04 36.24 -37.84
CA GLY A 296 19.45 36.00 -36.52
C GLY A 296 19.61 37.14 -35.52
N ALA A 297 18.98 36.99 -34.35
CA ALA A 297 19.15 37.92 -33.23
C ALA A 297 20.59 37.85 -32.69
N PRO A 298 21.19 38.99 -32.28
CA PRO A 298 22.57 39.03 -31.85
C PRO A 298 22.82 38.15 -30.62
N LEU A 299 24.01 37.57 -30.53
CA LEU A 299 24.47 36.86 -29.34
C LEU A 299 25.11 37.85 -28.36
N ARG A 300 24.96 37.54 -27.07
CA ARG A 300 25.51 38.33 -25.97
C ARG A 300 26.18 37.38 -24.96
N PRO A 301 27.37 36.87 -25.29
CA PRO A 301 28.13 36.04 -24.37
C PRO A 301 28.55 36.86 -23.16
N LEU A 302 28.87 36.18 -22.06
CA LEU A 302 29.33 36.84 -20.86
C LEU A 302 30.67 37.55 -21.08
N PHE A 303 31.62 36.83 -21.68
CA PHE A 303 32.89 37.40 -22.13
C PHE A 303 33.16 36.99 -23.59
N ALA A 304 33.78 37.89 -24.36
CA ALA A 304 34.47 37.51 -25.58
C ALA A 304 35.96 37.79 -25.40
N ILE A 305 36.78 36.74 -25.46
CA ILE A 305 38.23 36.82 -25.36
C ILE A 305 38.79 37.02 -26.75
N GLU A 306 39.59 38.06 -26.94
CA GLU A 306 40.13 38.42 -28.24
C GLU A 306 41.25 37.47 -28.67
N ARG A 307 41.22 37.03 -29.93
CA ARG A 307 42.29 36.26 -30.58
C ARG A 307 42.49 36.74 -32.00
N ALA A 308 43.66 36.38 -32.56
CA ALA A 308 44.06 36.76 -33.91
C ALA A 308 43.10 36.30 -35.01
N GLN A 309 42.46 35.13 -34.87
CA GLN A 309 41.56 34.57 -35.89
C GLN A 309 40.08 34.87 -35.60
N ALA A 310 39.59 34.43 -34.44
CA ALA A 310 38.20 34.62 -34.01
C ALA A 310 38.13 34.65 -32.48
N PRO A 311 37.21 35.46 -31.89
CA PRO A 311 37.08 35.54 -30.45
C PRO A 311 36.56 34.23 -29.86
N VAL A 312 37.12 33.83 -28.72
CA VAL A 312 36.58 32.71 -27.92
C VAL A 312 35.52 33.26 -26.98
N LEU A 313 34.32 32.70 -27.04
CA LEU A 313 33.19 33.14 -26.23
C LEU A 313 33.18 32.39 -24.90
N TRP A 314 32.76 33.06 -23.83
CA TRP A 314 32.60 32.45 -22.51
C TRP A 314 31.19 32.73 -22.00
N GLU A 315 30.51 31.70 -21.52
CA GLU A 315 29.23 31.78 -20.83
C GLU A 315 29.33 31.22 -19.41
N HIS A 316 28.58 31.84 -18.51
CA HIS A 316 28.46 31.41 -17.13
C HIS A 316 27.04 30.92 -16.87
N VAL A 317 26.95 29.73 -16.30
CA VAL A 317 25.71 29.05 -15.95
C VAL A 317 25.54 29.14 -14.44
N SER A 318 24.53 29.89 -14.00
CA SER A 318 24.18 29.99 -12.59
C SER A 318 23.64 28.66 -12.05
N ARG A 319 23.72 28.47 -10.74
CA ARG A 319 23.19 27.27 -10.07
C ARG A 319 21.70 27.00 -10.31
N HIS A 320 20.93 28.06 -10.56
CA HIS A 320 19.47 28.03 -10.73
C HIS A 320 19.04 28.12 -12.20
N GLU A 321 20.01 28.10 -13.12
CA GLU A 321 19.74 28.33 -14.54
C GLU A 321 18.72 27.32 -15.05
N ASN A 322 17.60 27.81 -15.61
CA ASN A 322 16.61 26.97 -16.24
C ASN A 322 17.23 26.13 -17.39
N PRO A 323 17.23 24.78 -17.31
CA PRO A 323 17.88 23.94 -18.32
C PRO A 323 17.35 24.14 -19.74
N ALA A 324 16.05 24.42 -19.89
CA ALA A 324 15.45 24.67 -21.20
C ALA A 324 15.92 26.01 -21.79
N ALA A 325 16.04 27.04 -20.95
CA ALA A 325 16.58 28.34 -21.36
C ALA A 325 18.06 28.24 -21.73
N LEU A 326 18.85 27.49 -20.94
CA LEU A 326 20.24 27.20 -21.25
C LEU A 326 20.37 26.45 -22.58
N ALA A 327 19.60 25.38 -22.79
CA ALA A 327 19.62 24.60 -24.03
C ALA A 327 19.26 25.45 -25.25
N ALA A 328 18.24 26.31 -25.14
CA ALA A 328 17.87 27.25 -26.20
C ALA A 328 18.99 28.27 -26.49
N ARG A 329 19.63 28.79 -25.45
CA ARG A 329 20.78 29.71 -25.58
C ARG A 329 21.97 29.02 -26.26
N LEU A 330 22.36 27.82 -25.81
CA LEU A 330 23.45 27.04 -26.42
C LEU A 330 23.14 26.68 -27.87
N SER A 331 21.91 26.31 -28.20
CA SER A 331 21.49 26.01 -29.57
C SER A 331 21.71 27.19 -30.52
N ARG A 332 21.53 28.43 -30.04
CA ARG A 332 21.82 29.63 -30.84
C ARG A 332 23.30 29.80 -31.12
N TYR A 333 24.17 29.51 -30.15
CA TYR A 333 25.62 29.54 -30.37
C TYR A 333 26.05 28.48 -31.39
N LEU A 334 25.55 27.25 -31.26
CA LEU A 334 25.84 26.16 -32.19
C LEU A 334 25.36 26.49 -33.62
N ALA A 335 24.16 27.05 -33.76
CA ALA A 335 23.62 27.48 -35.05
C ALA A 335 24.43 28.61 -35.69
N ALA A 336 25.10 29.44 -34.88
CA ALA A 336 26.01 30.48 -35.35
C ALA A 336 27.43 29.94 -35.68
N GLY A 337 27.65 28.63 -35.53
CA GLY A 337 28.91 27.97 -35.89
C GLY A 337 29.90 27.78 -34.74
N TYR A 338 29.57 28.24 -33.53
CA TYR A 338 30.42 28.03 -32.35
C TYR A 338 30.31 26.60 -31.82
N ARG A 339 31.40 26.03 -31.32
CA ARG A 339 31.53 24.69 -30.74
C ARG A 339 31.92 24.74 -29.27
N ILE A 340 31.16 24.03 -28.46
CA ILE A 340 31.39 23.96 -27.01
C ILE A 340 32.74 23.27 -26.74
N GLY A 341 33.58 23.91 -25.94
CA GLY A 341 34.91 23.41 -25.58
C GLY A 341 36.04 23.79 -26.54
N GLU A 342 35.71 24.40 -27.70
CA GLU A 342 36.69 24.96 -28.62
C GLU A 342 36.62 26.50 -28.59
N ASP A 343 35.57 27.06 -29.15
CA ASP A 343 35.34 28.50 -29.30
C ASP A 343 34.17 29.03 -28.46
N LEU A 344 33.46 28.14 -27.75
CA LEU A 344 32.53 28.47 -26.67
C LEU A 344 32.91 27.74 -25.38
N LEU A 345 33.32 28.49 -24.36
CA LEU A 345 33.67 27.99 -23.04
C LEU A 345 32.50 28.18 -22.06
N LEU A 346 32.33 27.21 -21.16
CA LEU A 346 31.27 27.19 -20.17
C LEU A 346 31.84 27.02 -18.76
N SER A 347 31.41 27.90 -17.86
CA SER A 347 31.64 27.80 -16.41
C SER A 347 30.31 27.59 -15.69
N HIS A 348 30.33 26.85 -14.59
CA HIS A 348 29.15 26.56 -13.79
C HIS A 348 29.43 26.91 -12.33
N GLU A 349 28.36 27.23 -11.59
CA GLU A 349 28.40 27.27 -10.13
C GLU A 349 28.11 25.88 -9.56
N HIS A 350 28.77 25.54 -8.47
CA HIS A 350 28.40 24.41 -7.62
C HIS A 350 27.12 24.71 -6.85
N ALA A 351 26.54 23.69 -6.22
CA ALA A 351 25.30 23.81 -5.44
C ALA A 351 25.41 24.83 -4.28
N ASP A 352 26.62 25.03 -3.75
CA ASP A 352 26.92 26.01 -2.70
C ASP A 352 27.09 27.45 -3.24
N GLY A 353 27.00 27.65 -4.56
CA GLY A 353 27.19 28.93 -5.23
C GLY A 353 28.66 29.30 -5.47
N SER A 354 29.61 28.41 -5.18
CA SER A 354 31.01 28.61 -5.54
C SER A 354 31.26 28.30 -7.02
N LEU A 355 32.26 28.95 -7.62
CA LEU A 355 32.67 28.67 -8.99
C LEU A 355 33.41 27.32 -9.10
N ASP A 356 33.17 26.56 -10.18
CA ASP A 356 33.98 25.39 -10.54
C ASP A 356 35.38 25.83 -11.02
N LEU A 357 36.25 26.12 -10.05
CA LEU A 357 37.59 26.63 -10.27
C LEU A 357 38.47 25.64 -11.04
N GLU A 358 38.31 24.34 -10.80
CA GLU A 358 39.13 23.32 -11.47
C GLU A 358 38.89 23.33 -12.98
N ARG A 359 37.62 23.39 -13.40
CA ARG A 359 37.25 23.49 -14.81
C ARG A 359 37.69 24.82 -15.41
N ILE A 360 37.47 25.93 -14.71
CA ILE A 360 37.88 27.27 -15.15
C ILE A 360 39.40 27.29 -15.39
N GLU A 361 40.21 26.82 -14.44
CA GLU A 361 41.67 26.79 -14.57
C GLU A 361 42.15 25.90 -15.73
N ARG A 362 41.44 24.81 -16.01
CA ARG A 362 41.74 23.94 -17.16
C ARG A 362 41.47 24.66 -18.48
N GLN A 363 40.33 25.35 -18.59
CA GLN A 363 39.97 26.16 -19.76
C GLN A 363 40.93 27.34 -19.94
N LEU A 364 41.32 28.01 -18.86
CA LEU A 364 42.30 29.10 -18.89
C LEU A 364 43.69 28.64 -19.33
N ARG A 365 44.15 27.47 -18.88
CA ARG A 365 45.41 26.87 -19.35
C ARG A 365 45.38 26.57 -20.84
N TRP A 366 44.27 26.02 -21.34
CA TRP A 366 44.07 25.77 -22.77
C TRP A 366 44.11 27.08 -23.58
N LEU A 367 43.45 28.14 -23.08
CA LEU A 367 43.54 29.47 -23.66
C LEU A 367 45.00 29.94 -23.69
N ALA A 368 45.70 29.99 -22.56
CA ALA A 368 47.08 30.49 -22.49
C ALA A 368 48.05 29.74 -23.42
N ALA A 369 47.89 28.41 -23.57
CA ALA A 369 48.70 27.61 -24.48
C ALA A 369 48.50 27.98 -25.96
N GLY A 370 47.26 28.26 -26.37
CA GLY A 370 46.97 28.67 -27.75
C GLY A 370 47.46 30.07 -28.12
N THR A 371 47.74 30.94 -27.15
CA THR A 371 48.38 32.25 -27.36
C THR A 371 49.90 32.18 -27.48
N SER A 372 50.55 31.18 -26.88
CA SER A 372 52.03 31.07 -26.90
C SER A 372 52.58 30.51 -28.23
N ASN A 373 51.73 29.94 -29.09
CA ASN A 373 52.15 29.30 -30.34
C ASN A 373 52.09 30.25 -31.57
N ALA A 374 51.89 31.54 -31.32
CA ALA A 374 51.77 32.60 -32.33
C ALA A 374 52.80 33.73 -32.14
N ALA A 375 53.84 33.50 -31.33
CA ALA A 375 54.97 34.41 -31.13
C ALA A 375 56.15 34.04 -32.03
#